data_AF-A0A2N2Z675-F1
#
_entry.id   AF-A0A2N2Z675-F1
#
_cell.length_a   1.000
_cell.length_b   1.000
_cell.length_c   1.000
_cell.angle_alpha   90.00
_cell.angle_beta   90.00
_cell.angle_gamma   90.00
#
_symmetry.space_group_name_H-M   'P 1'
#
loop_
_entity.id
_entity.type
_entity.pdbx_description
1 polymer ?
#
loop_
_entity_poly.entity_id
_entity_poly.type
_entity_poly.pdbx_seq_one_letter_code
_entity_poly.pdbx_strand_id
1 'polypeptide(L)'
;MKIVKYTLSILAMVIAFAACTKDNSTNVVFDPADAVAGTLATPAAIVLTDATKGNDLPAFTWTKSTFGFDAAVTYTVEIALENSAFTPLRVIGSVSANQLVIKQIDLQSALEKLKVVLGNTHKVEMRVKAQIVDQIDPLISNVVKFNVTTYKPAEKQYAKVWIVGDYCGWNHSRSQFLYDIAGEGDYFEGWVAFNGKAQNGFKITYTGGWNGDDIGTNDAAIVNNKIKVEPGGNISLFNGSIMYLKLDNRDPNNRTLERVKTISRIGLIGSATPNDWNSPDTELVFNENTNKFEATVTLKDGEIKFRADNDWGLNWGKFDVSAGKNPDQLNPGGGNIAVTAGTYKVVFTLNKVDPTYELILLDN
;
A
#
# COMPACT_ATOMS: atom_id res chain seq x y z
N MET A 1 2.41 -89.81 38.49
CA MET A 1 2.08 -88.36 38.65
C MET A 1 2.76 -87.42 37.64
N LYS A 2 3.45 -87.87 36.58
CA LYS A 2 4.08 -86.97 35.59
C LYS A 2 3.28 -86.79 34.30
N ILE A 3 2.52 -87.80 33.84
CA ILE A 3 1.81 -87.74 32.55
C ILE A 3 0.56 -86.81 32.56
N VAL A 4 -0.17 -86.73 33.68
CA VAL A 4 -1.38 -85.88 33.80
C VAL A 4 -1.06 -84.38 33.89
N LYS A 5 0.15 -84.01 34.34
CA LYS A 5 0.59 -82.61 34.43
C LYS A 5 1.00 -82.02 33.07
N TYR A 6 1.40 -82.85 32.10
CA TYR A 6 1.77 -82.37 30.77
C TYR A 6 0.56 -82.23 29.83
N THR A 7 -0.49 -83.03 30.02
CA THR A 7 -1.72 -82.92 29.21
C THR A 7 -2.55 -81.68 29.51
N LEU A 8 -2.59 -81.21 30.77
CA LEU A 8 -3.25 -79.93 31.12
C LEU A 8 -2.46 -78.71 30.60
N SER A 9 -1.12 -78.78 30.59
CA SER A 9 -0.26 -77.69 30.12
C SER A 9 -0.21 -77.57 28.59
N ILE A 10 -0.36 -78.69 27.86
CA ILE A 10 -0.44 -78.69 26.40
C ILE A 10 -1.83 -78.21 25.93
N LEU A 11 -2.90 -78.56 26.64
CA LEU A 11 -4.25 -78.06 26.32
C LEU A 11 -4.41 -76.56 26.63
N ALA A 12 -3.76 -76.05 27.68
CA ALA A 12 -3.71 -74.62 27.98
C ALA A 12 -2.86 -73.81 26.99
N MET A 13 -1.82 -74.41 26.39
CA MET A 13 -0.98 -73.75 25.39
C MET A 13 -1.62 -73.69 24.01
N VAL A 14 -2.50 -74.64 23.65
CA VAL A 14 -3.26 -74.63 22.38
C VAL A 14 -4.40 -73.59 22.40
N ILE A 15 -4.96 -73.26 23.57
CA ILE A 15 -5.99 -72.22 23.71
C ILE A 15 -5.38 -70.81 23.62
N ALA A 16 -4.08 -70.64 23.93
CA ALA A 16 -3.38 -69.35 23.82
C ALA A 16 -3.07 -68.92 22.37
N PHE A 17 -3.13 -69.83 21.38
CA PHE A 17 -2.92 -69.50 19.96
C PHE A 17 -4.21 -69.30 19.15
N ALA A 18 -5.39 -69.46 19.76
CA ALA A 18 -6.68 -69.20 19.11
C ALA A 18 -7.24 -67.79 19.38
N ALA A 19 -6.50 -66.95 20.13
CA ALA A 19 -6.90 -65.58 20.45
C ALA A 19 -6.42 -64.52 19.45
N CYS A 20 -5.93 -64.92 18.28
CA CYS A 20 -5.92 -64.02 17.12
C CYS A 20 -7.35 -63.93 16.57
N THR A 21 -8.23 -63.22 17.28
CA THR A 21 -9.35 -62.60 16.59
C THR A 21 -8.72 -61.71 15.53
N LYS A 22 -8.96 -62.01 14.24
CA LYS A 22 -8.75 -61.02 13.17
C LYS A 22 -9.35 -59.74 13.70
N ASP A 23 -8.48 -58.75 13.90
CA ASP A 23 -8.90 -57.41 14.24
C ASP A 23 -9.75 -56.95 13.06
N ASN A 24 -11.06 -57.09 13.25
CA ASN A 24 -12.08 -56.65 12.32
C ASN A 24 -12.35 -55.18 12.65
N SER A 25 -11.26 -54.41 12.85
CA SER A 25 -11.32 -52.98 12.66
C SER A 25 -11.91 -52.81 11.27
N THR A 26 -13.17 -52.40 11.24
CA THR A 26 -13.83 -51.95 10.04
C THR A 26 -12.91 -50.90 9.47
N ASN A 27 -12.08 -51.28 8.51
CA ASN A 27 -11.20 -50.36 7.82
C ASN A 27 -12.15 -49.29 7.27
N VAL A 28 -12.08 -48.10 7.87
CA VAL A 28 -12.89 -46.97 7.44
C VAL A 28 -12.31 -46.57 6.10
N VAL A 29 -12.92 -47.07 5.04
CA VAL A 29 -12.55 -46.74 3.66
C VAL A 29 -13.33 -45.49 3.29
N PHE A 30 -12.62 -44.46 2.87
CA PHE A 30 -13.24 -43.26 2.33
C PHE A 30 -14.01 -43.60 1.05
N ASP A 31 -15.28 -43.23 1.01
CA ASP A 31 -16.12 -43.26 -0.19
C ASP A 31 -16.46 -41.82 -0.61
N PRO A 32 -16.02 -41.37 -1.81
CA PRO A 32 -16.40 -40.06 -2.34
C PRO A 32 -17.92 -39.83 -2.42
N ALA A 33 -18.73 -40.89 -2.53
CA ALA A 33 -20.19 -40.77 -2.59
C ALA A 33 -20.83 -40.33 -1.27
N ASP A 34 -20.18 -40.61 -0.14
CA ASP A 34 -20.64 -40.23 1.20
C ASP A 34 -20.14 -38.83 1.63
N ALA A 35 -19.33 -38.21 0.78
CA ALA A 35 -18.69 -36.94 1.06
C ALA A 35 -19.60 -35.76 0.70
N VAL A 36 -19.89 -34.89 1.68
CA VAL A 36 -20.75 -33.72 1.50
C VAL A 36 -20.03 -32.47 1.98
N ALA A 37 -19.87 -31.50 1.08
CA ALA A 37 -19.23 -30.23 1.41
C ALA A 37 -20.11 -29.37 2.32
N GLY A 38 -19.44 -28.62 3.21
CA GLY A 38 -20.08 -27.58 4.01
C GLY A 38 -20.60 -26.43 3.15
N THR A 39 -21.58 -25.71 3.68
CA THR A 39 -22.14 -24.49 3.07
C THR A 39 -21.59 -23.26 3.80
N LEU A 40 -20.88 -22.40 3.08
CA LEU A 40 -20.36 -21.12 3.55
C LEU A 40 -21.48 -20.07 3.54
N ALA A 41 -21.67 -19.40 4.68
CA ALA A 41 -22.60 -18.28 4.80
C ALA A 41 -22.04 -17.05 4.05
N THR A 42 -22.92 -16.29 3.38
CA THR A 42 -22.51 -15.07 2.68
C THR A 42 -22.32 -13.93 3.69
N PRO A 43 -21.12 -13.34 3.79
CA PRO A 43 -20.89 -12.19 4.66
C PRO A 43 -21.64 -10.95 4.17
N ALA A 44 -21.95 -10.03 5.09
CA ALA A 44 -22.31 -8.66 4.72
C ALA A 44 -21.11 -7.94 4.07
N ALA A 45 -21.36 -6.80 3.43
CA ALA A 45 -20.28 -5.94 2.94
C ALA A 45 -19.36 -5.51 4.09
N ILE A 46 -18.05 -5.58 3.88
CA ILE A 46 -17.03 -5.29 4.88
C ILE A 46 -16.36 -3.95 4.55
N VAL A 47 -16.24 -3.07 5.53
CA VAL A 47 -15.49 -1.82 5.41
C VAL A 47 -14.31 -1.86 6.37
N LEU A 48 -13.10 -1.87 5.81
CA LEU A 48 -11.86 -1.86 6.56
C LEU A 48 -11.42 -0.43 6.82
N THR A 49 -10.91 -0.14 8.01
CA THR A 49 -10.41 1.20 8.35
C THR A 49 -9.09 1.13 9.07
N ASP A 50 -8.22 2.12 8.84
CA ASP A 50 -6.92 2.19 9.53
C ASP A 50 -7.08 2.28 11.06
N ALA A 51 -8.13 2.97 11.53
CA ALA A 51 -8.44 3.14 12.94
C ALA A 51 -8.83 1.84 13.66
N THR A 52 -9.43 0.87 12.94
CA THR A 52 -9.88 -0.41 13.52
C THR A 52 -9.16 -1.62 12.96
N LYS A 53 -8.02 -1.42 12.27
CA LYS A 53 -7.25 -2.50 11.62
C LYS A 53 -6.85 -3.64 12.55
N GLY A 54 -6.68 -3.36 13.85
CA GLY A 54 -6.35 -4.36 14.88
C GLY A 54 -7.55 -5.16 15.41
N ASN A 55 -8.78 -4.74 15.09
CA ASN A 55 -10.01 -5.38 15.54
C ASN A 55 -10.30 -6.63 14.72
N ASP A 56 -10.96 -7.58 15.37
CA ASP A 56 -11.45 -8.79 14.73
C ASP A 56 -12.66 -8.47 13.84
N LEU A 57 -12.73 -9.13 12.68
CA LEU A 57 -13.92 -9.15 11.84
C LEU A 57 -14.98 -10.08 12.45
N PRO A 58 -16.27 -9.90 12.09
CA PRO A 58 -17.28 -10.94 12.33
C PRO A 58 -16.81 -12.29 11.77
N ALA A 59 -17.11 -13.37 12.49
CA ALA A 59 -16.68 -14.70 12.08
C ALA A 59 -17.26 -15.08 10.71
N PHE A 60 -16.40 -15.60 9.83
CA PHE A 60 -16.83 -16.33 8.64
C PHE A 60 -17.25 -17.73 9.10
N THR A 61 -18.48 -18.15 8.80
CA THR A 61 -19.06 -19.39 9.32
C THR A 61 -19.56 -20.30 8.21
N TRP A 62 -19.47 -21.61 8.42
CA TRP A 62 -19.97 -22.62 7.48
C TRP A 62 -20.57 -23.83 8.21
N THR A 63 -21.37 -24.63 7.51
CA THR A 63 -21.81 -25.93 8.03
C THR A 63 -20.68 -26.97 7.96
N LYS A 64 -20.67 -27.94 8.90
CA LYS A 64 -19.63 -28.99 8.95
C LYS A 64 -19.64 -29.82 7.65
N SER A 65 -18.46 -30.08 7.08
CA SER A 65 -18.30 -31.05 5.97
C SER A 65 -18.27 -32.49 6.51
N THR A 66 -18.84 -33.44 5.77
CA THR A 66 -18.87 -34.86 6.14
C THR A 66 -18.12 -35.70 5.11
N PHE A 67 -17.41 -36.73 5.58
CA PHE A 67 -16.63 -37.65 4.73
C PHE A 67 -17.14 -39.10 4.84
N GLY A 68 -18.36 -39.31 5.35
CA GLY A 68 -18.93 -40.64 5.64
C GLY A 68 -18.48 -41.25 6.98
N PHE A 69 -17.52 -40.64 7.67
CA PHE A 69 -17.01 -41.10 8.97
C PHE A 69 -16.49 -39.93 9.82
N ASP A 70 -16.15 -40.19 11.09
CA ASP A 70 -15.60 -39.18 11.98
C ASP A 70 -14.11 -38.97 11.70
N ALA A 71 -13.78 -37.79 11.19
CA ALA A 71 -12.44 -37.40 10.82
C ALA A 71 -12.15 -35.99 11.35
N ALA A 72 -10.89 -35.74 11.71
CA ALA A 72 -10.42 -34.40 12.00
C ALA A 72 -10.33 -33.62 10.68
N VAL A 73 -11.24 -32.66 10.49
CA VAL A 73 -11.29 -31.82 9.29
C VAL A 73 -10.50 -30.54 9.55
N THR A 74 -9.56 -30.25 8.66
CA THR A 74 -8.93 -28.93 8.55
C THR A 74 -9.66 -28.14 7.48
N TYR A 75 -10.13 -26.94 7.85
CA TYR A 75 -10.73 -26.00 6.93
C TYR A 75 -9.72 -24.93 6.54
N THR A 76 -9.61 -24.63 5.25
CA THR A 76 -8.82 -23.52 4.72
C THR A 76 -9.75 -22.57 3.99
N VAL A 77 -9.75 -21.30 4.39
CA VAL A 77 -10.58 -20.27 3.76
C VAL A 77 -9.76 -19.56 2.68
N GLU A 78 -10.27 -19.58 1.47
CA GLU A 78 -9.66 -18.98 0.28
C GLU A 78 -10.49 -17.79 -0.19
N ILE A 79 -9.82 -16.69 -0.56
CA ILE A 79 -10.43 -15.49 -1.14
C ILE A 79 -9.74 -15.13 -2.46
N ALA A 80 -10.51 -14.62 -3.41
CA ALA A 80 -10.02 -14.10 -4.67
C ALA A 80 -10.89 -12.93 -5.15
N LEU A 81 -10.51 -12.30 -6.26
CA LEU A 81 -11.37 -11.32 -6.92
C LEU A 81 -12.53 -12.02 -7.62
N GLU A 82 -13.70 -11.38 -7.63
CA GLU A 82 -14.89 -11.97 -8.25
C GLU A 82 -14.63 -12.35 -9.71
N ASN A 83 -15.05 -13.55 -10.11
CA ASN A 83 -14.89 -14.10 -11.45
C ASN A 83 -13.43 -14.33 -11.88
N SER A 84 -12.49 -14.42 -10.94
CA SER A 84 -11.07 -14.74 -11.22
C SER A 84 -10.78 -16.24 -11.31
N ALA A 85 -11.78 -17.09 -11.09
CA ALA A 85 -11.62 -18.54 -10.95
C ALA A 85 -10.56 -18.90 -9.90
N PHE A 86 -10.49 -18.10 -8.82
CA PHE A 86 -9.48 -18.23 -7.77
C PHE A 86 -8.04 -18.16 -8.29
N THR A 87 -7.76 -17.34 -9.31
CA THR A 87 -6.42 -17.16 -9.89
C THR A 87 -6.10 -15.66 -10.09
N PRO A 88 -5.23 -15.05 -9.27
CA PRO A 88 -4.63 -15.60 -8.06
C PRO A 88 -5.64 -15.71 -6.90
N LEU A 89 -5.42 -16.65 -5.99
CA LEU A 89 -6.11 -16.73 -4.70
C LEU A 89 -5.20 -16.35 -3.54
N ARG A 90 -5.82 -16.06 -2.39
CA ARG A 90 -5.17 -15.94 -1.09
C ARG A 90 -5.84 -16.86 -0.09
N VAL A 91 -5.03 -17.53 0.72
CA VAL A 91 -5.49 -18.16 1.96
C VAL A 91 -5.54 -17.10 3.05
N ILE A 92 -6.69 -16.94 3.70
CA ILE A 92 -6.86 -15.99 4.82
C ILE A 92 -6.78 -16.65 6.19
N GLY A 93 -6.90 -17.98 6.25
CA GLY A 93 -6.68 -18.74 7.49
C GLY A 93 -6.99 -20.23 7.33
N SER A 94 -6.49 -21.01 8.29
CA SER A 94 -6.81 -22.44 8.45
C SER A 94 -7.19 -22.74 9.88
N VAL A 95 -8.25 -23.52 10.09
CA VAL A 95 -8.85 -23.82 11.40
C VAL A 95 -9.46 -25.22 11.40
N SER A 96 -9.65 -25.82 12.58
CA SER A 96 -10.43 -27.06 12.75
C SER A 96 -11.89 -26.80 13.18
N ALA A 97 -12.21 -25.56 13.54
CA ALA A 97 -13.56 -25.11 13.85
C ALA A 97 -14.33 -24.77 12.57
N ASN A 98 -15.67 -24.77 12.63
CA ASN A 98 -16.52 -24.36 11.50
C ASN A 98 -16.67 -22.83 11.38
N GLN A 99 -15.67 -22.09 11.87
CA GLN A 99 -15.62 -20.64 11.80
C GLN A 99 -14.18 -20.14 11.76
N LEU A 100 -13.96 -19.04 11.05
CA LEU A 100 -12.70 -18.30 11.04
C LEU A 100 -12.94 -16.86 11.48
N VAL A 101 -12.15 -16.41 12.46
CA VAL A 101 -12.06 -15.00 12.87
C VAL A 101 -10.66 -14.53 12.50
N ILE A 102 -10.58 -13.42 11.76
CA ILE A 102 -9.32 -12.75 11.39
C ILE A 102 -9.40 -11.27 11.73
N LYS A 103 -8.26 -10.60 11.76
CA LYS A 103 -8.24 -9.15 11.92
C LYS A 103 -8.52 -8.45 10.60
N GLN A 104 -9.01 -7.22 10.69
CA GLN A 104 -9.17 -6.36 9.51
C GLN A 104 -7.87 -6.21 8.71
N ILE A 105 -6.72 -6.07 9.41
CA ILE A 105 -5.41 -5.94 8.78
C ILE A 105 -5.01 -7.19 7.96
N ASP A 106 -5.48 -8.38 8.35
CA ASP A 106 -5.18 -9.63 7.64
C ASP A 106 -5.94 -9.69 6.32
N LEU A 107 -7.22 -9.29 6.33
CA LEU A 107 -8.04 -9.19 5.12
C LEU A 107 -7.51 -8.10 4.18
N GLN A 108 -7.14 -6.93 4.72
CA GLN A 108 -6.47 -5.85 3.96
C GLN A 108 -5.21 -6.39 3.27
N SER A 109 -4.35 -7.09 4.01
CA SER A 109 -3.08 -7.65 3.49
C SER A 109 -3.31 -8.72 2.43
N ALA A 110 -4.39 -9.51 2.52
CA ALA A 110 -4.76 -10.47 1.50
C ALA A 110 -5.15 -9.75 0.19
N LEU A 111 -5.97 -8.71 0.27
CA LEU A 111 -6.40 -7.92 -0.89
C LEU A 111 -5.23 -7.18 -1.54
N GLU A 112 -4.31 -6.61 -0.75
CA GLU A 112 -3.07 -6.02 -1.27
C GLU A 112 -2.24 -7.04 -2.08
N LYS A 113 -2.14 -8.29 -1.59
CA LYS A 113 -1.44 -9.37 -2.31
C LYS A 113 -2.19 -9.83 -3.58
N LEU A 114 -3.48 -9.55 -3.69
CA LEU A 114 -4.26 -9.67 -4.93
C LEU A 114 -4.10 -8.47 -5.87
N LYS A 115 -3.21 -7.51 -5.54
CA LYS A 115 -2.84 -6.35 -6.35
C LYS A 115 -4.00 -5.39 -6.62
N VAL A 116 -4.95 -5.31 -5.69
CA VAL A 116 -6.04 -4.34 -5.77
C VAL A 116 -5.55 -2.92 -5.46
N VAL A 117 -6.24 -1.92 -6.00
CA VAL A 117 -6.02 -0.52 -5.62
C VAL A 117 -6.66 -0.29 -4.25
N LEU A 118 -5.82 -0.07 -3.22
CA LEU A 118 -6.27 0.15 -1.85
C LEU A 118 -7.07 1.46 -1.73
N GLY A 119 -7.97 1.56 -0.74
CA GLY A 119 -8.87 2.71 -0.56
C GLY A 119 -10.20 2.62 -1.33
N ASN A 120 -10.36 1.62 -2.19
CA ASN A 120 -11.56 1.40 -3.00
C ASN A 120 -12.37 0.17 -2.52
N THR A 121 -13.61 0.09 -3.00
CA THR A 121 -14.47 -1.11 -2.88
C THR A 121 -14.12 -2.12 -3.96
N HIS A 122 -13.92 -3.37 -3.53
CA HIS A 122 -13.60 -4.50 -4.40
C HIS A 122 -14.65 -5.59 -4.27
N LYS A 123 -15.05 -6.17 -5.41
CA LYS A 123 -15.89 -7.37 -5.44
C LYS A 123 -15.00 -8.59 -5.29
N VAL A 124 -15.29 -9.41 -4.27
CA VAL A 124 -14.50 -10.59 -3.94
C VAL A 124 -15.36 -11.84 -3.95
N GLU A 125 -14.71 -12.98 -4.15
CA GLU A 125 -15.31 -14.30 -3.99
C GLU A 125 -14.53 -15.13 -2.96
N MET A 126 -15.25 -15.93 -2.17
CA MET A 126 -14.67 -16.73 -1.09
C MET A 126 -15.23 -18.16 -1.12
N ARG A 127 -14.39 -19.12 -0.76
CA ARG A 127 -14.77 -20.53 -0.54
C ARG A 127 -13.99 -21.15 0.61
N VAL A 128 -14.50 -22.26 1.14
CA VAL A 128 -13.82 -23.07 2.16
C VAL A 128 -13.43 -24.41 1.55
N LYS A 129 -12.18 -24.81 1.74
CA LYS A 129 -11.71 -26.18 1.48
C LYS A 129 -11.72 -26.96 2.78
N ALA A 130 -12.36 -28.12 2.78
CA ALA A 130 -12.33 -29.08 3.89
C ALA A 130 -11.42 -30.25 3.51
N GLN A 131 -10.41 -30.52 4.33
CA GLN A 131 -9.41 -31.55 4.07
C GLN A 131 -9.18 -32.40 5.31
N ILE A 132 -9.13 -33.72 5.13
CA ILE A 132 -8.86 -34.69 6.21
C ILE A 132 -7.42 -35.21 6.16
N VAL A 133 -6.90 -35.44 4.95
CA VAL A 133 -5.52 -35.83 4.66
C VAL A 133 -5.14 -35.37 3.24
N ASP A 134 -3.85 -35.32 2.92
CA ASP A 134 -3.37 -34.83 1.61
C ASP A 134 -3.65 -35.77 0.43
N GLN A 135 -3.94 -37.05 0.70
CA GLN A 135 -4.21 -38.06 -0.32
C GLN A 135 -5.66 -38.07 -0.82
N ILE A 136 -6.55 -37.34 -0.13
CA ILE A 136 -7.97 -37.24 -0.49
C ILE A 136 -8.24 -35.81 -0.94
N ASP A 137 -8.86 -35.69 -2.12
CA ASP A 137 -9.25 -34.39 -2.66
C ASP A 137 -10.12 -33.62 -1.66
N PRO A 138 -9.87 -32.32 -1.44
CA PRO A 138 -10.63 -31.54 -0.50
C PRO A 138 -12.06 -31.30 -1.00
N LEU A 139 -13.01 -31.31 -0.07
CA LEU A 139 -14.37 -30.86 -0.37
C LEU A 139 -14.42 -29.33 -0.41
N ILE A 140 -15.08 -28.79 -1.43
CA ILE A 140 -15.16 -27.34 -1.66
C ILE A 140 -16.59 -26.87 -1.39
N SER A 141 -16.75 -25.83 -0.57
CA SER A 141 -18.05 -25.22 -0.31
C SER A 141 -18.66 -24.54 -1.54
N ASN A 142 -19.90 -24.06 -1.42
CA ASN A 142 -20.40 -23.01 -2.31
C ASN A 142 -19.46 -21.78 -2.30
N VAL A 143 -19.42 -21.05 -3.41
CA VAL A 143 -18.72 -19.77 -3.52
C VAL A 143 -19.66 -18.65 -3.12
N VAL A 144 -19.23 -17.79 -2.20
CA VAL A 144 -19.97 -16.58 -1.81
C VAL A 144 -19.30 -15.34 -2.38
N LYS A 145 -20.10 -14.33 -2.73
CA LYS A 145 -19.63 -13.06 -3.31
C LYS A 145 -20.07 -11.90 -2.43
N PHE A 146 -19.17 -10.96 -2.16
CA PHE A 146 -19.45 -9.78 -1.33
C PHE A 146 -18.48 -8.64 -1.65
N ASN A 147 -18.75 -7.45 -1.10
CA ASN A 147 -17.91 -6.28 -1.29
C ASN A 147 -16.99 -6.07 -0.08
N VAL A 148 -15.72 -5.74 -0.34
CA VAL A 148 -14.78 -5.27 0.68
C VAL A 148 -14.25 -3.90 0.29
N THR A 149 -14.49 -2.89 1.14
CA THR A 149 -13.87 -1.57 1.02
C THR A 149 -12.58 -1.56 1.82
N THR A 150 -11.45 -1.41 1.13
CA THR A 150 -10.11 -1.32 1.73
C THR A 150 -9.81 0.10 2.20
N TYR A 151 -8.87 0.27 3.12
CA TYR A 151 -8.36 1.61 3.49
C TYR A 151 -7.05 1.93 2.76
N LYS A 152 -6.78 3.22 2.59
CA LYS A 152 -5.49 3.71 2.05
C LYS A 152 -4.43 3.57 3.15
N PRO A 153 -3.23 3.03 2.86
CA PRO A 153 -2.16 3.03 3.84
C PRO A 153 -1.80 4.47 4.25
N ALA A 154 -1.50 4.67 5.53
CA ALA A 154 -1.04 5.96 6.01
C ALA A 154 0.27 6.36 5.32
N GLU A 155 0.41 7.63 4.98
CA GLU A 155 1.65 8.13 4.40
C GLU A 155 2.80 8.03 5.41
N LYS A 156 3.93 7.48 4.97
CA LYS A 156 5.14 7.44 5.77
C LYS A 156 5.56 8.86 6.15
N GLN A 157 5.80 9.07 7.44
CA GLN A 157 6.32 10.32 7.96
C GLN A 157 7.85 10.30 7.93
N TYR A 158 8.45 11.43 7.56
CA TYR A 158 9.89 11.61 7.48
C TYR A 158 10.29 12.79 8.36
N ALA A 159 11.46 12.70 8.99
CA ALA A 159 12.07 13.87 9.61
C ALA A 159 12.32 14.93 8.52
N LYS A 160 12.28 16.21 8.91
CA LYS A 160 12.27 17.31 7.94
C LYS A 160 12.88 18.59 8.49
N VAL A 161 13.31 19.45 7.57
CA VAL A 161 13.67 20.85 7.82
C VAL A 161 12.74 21.76 7.02
N TRP A 162 12.48 22.96 7.53
CA TRP A 162 11.61 23.94 6.88
C TRP A 162 12.45 24.82 5.95
N ILE A 163 11.93 25.08 4.75
CA ILE A 163 12.48 26.06 3.82
C ILE A 163 11.58 27.28 3.85
N VAL A 164 12.02 28.36 4.48
CA VAL A 164 11.17 29.52 4.80
C VAL A 164 11.74 30.76 4.13
N GLY A 165 10.93 31.47 3.35
CA GLY A 165 11.42 32.65 2.63
C GLY A 165 10.31 33.51 2.05
N ASP A 166 10.69 34.40 1.15
CA ASP A 166 9.77 35.37 0.54
C ASP A 166 8.55 34.71 -0.13
N TYR A 167 8.74 33.54 -0.76
CA TYR A 167 7.68 32.79 -1.43
C TYR A 167 6.51 32.41 -0.51
N CYS A 168 6.77 32.23 0.80
CA CYS A 168 5.75 31.92 1.80
C CYS A 168 5.53 33.08 2.78
N GLY A 169 6.06 34.28 2.48
CA GLY A 169 5.98 35.46 3.35
C GLY A 169 6.65 35.27 4.69
N TRP A 170 7.76 34.51 4.73
CA TRP A 170 8.49 34.17 5.96
C TRP A 170 7.65 33.47 7.04
N ASN A 171 6.58 32.77 6.62
CA ASN A 171 5.65 32.07 7.50
C ASN A 171 5.86 30.55 7.45
N HIS A 172 6.20 29.95 8.60
CA HIS A 172 6.42 28.51 8.76
C HIS A 172 5.16 27.65 8.53
N SER A 173 3.95 28.20 8.69
CA SER A 173 2.72 27.44 8.38
C SER A 173 2.49 27.30 6.87
N ARG A 174 3.16 28.14 6.08
CA ARG A 174 3.10 28.17 4.61
C ARG A 174 4.38 27.69 3.96
N SER A 175 5.38 27.26 4.73
CA SER A 175 6.64 26.77 4.18
C SER A 175 6.53 25.35 3.63
N GLN A 176 7.47 25.03 2.77
CA GLN A 176 7.77 23.69 2.26
C GLN A 176 8.96 23.10 3.02
N PHE A 177 9.24 21.83 2.76
CA PHE A 177 10.22 21.04 3.52
C PHE A 177 11.27 20.38 2.65
N LEU A 178 12.42 20.08 3.25
CA LEU A 178 13.31 19.01 2.79
C LEU A 178 13.21 17.86 3.80
N TYR A 179 13.27 16.63 3.31
CA TYR A 179 13.00 15.43 4.09
C TYR A 179 14.24 14.56 4.22
N ASP A 180 14.46 14.01 5.40
CA ASP A 180 15.44 12.96 5.65
C ASP A 180 14.84 11.61 5.26
N ILE A 181 15.09 11.21 4.02
CA ILE A 181 14.53 9.99 3.43
C ILE A 181 15.21 8.74 3.99
N ALA A 182 16.52 8.82 4.28
CA ALA A 182 17.32 7.73 4.83
C ALA A 182 17.03 7.50 6.33
N GLY A 183 16.64 8.54 7.06
CA GLY A 183 16.40 8.48 8.50
C GLY A 183 17.67 8.59 9.33
N GLU A 184 18.76 9.08 8.74
CA GLU A 184 20.09 9.16 9.36
C GLU A 184 20.42 10.58 9.85
N GLY A 185 19.64 11.59 9.45
CA GLY A 185 19.90 13.00 9.73
C GLY A 185 21.03 13.63 8.90
N ASP A 186 21.69 12.83 8.05
CA ASP A 186 22.84 13.23 7.25
C ASP A 186 22.46 14.07 6.03
N TYR A 187 21.32 13.77 5.40
CA TYR A 187 20.84 14.46 4.21
C TYR A 187 19.37 14.78 4.31
N PHE A 188 19.00 15.98 3.87
CA PHE A 188 17.60 16.35 3.67
C PHE A 188 17.41 16.78 2.22
N GLU A 189 16.39 16.25 1.55
CA GLU A 189 16.12 16.60 0.15
C GLU A 189 14.64 16.71 -0.16
N GLY A 190 14.32 17.47 -1.21
CA GLY A 190 12.94 17.71 -1.59
C GLY A 190 12.78 18.77 -2.66
N TRP A 191 11.61 18.73 -3.30
CA TRP A 191 11.16 19.76 -4.23
C TRP A 191 10.58 20.95 -3.48
N VAL A 192 10.99 22.17 -3.85
CA VAL A 192 10.49 23.42 -3.28
C VAL A 192 10.09 24.35 -4.42
N ALA A 193 8.84 24.81 -4.41
CA ALA A 193 8.34 25.82 -5.34
C ALA A 193 8.48 27.22 -4.74
N PHE A 194 9.28 28.07 -5.37
CA PHE A 194 9.54 29.44 -4.93
C PHE A 194 8.68 30.47 -5.67
N ASN A 195 7.90 30.06 -6.67
CA ASN A 195 7.10 30.95 -7.51
C ASN A 195 7.91 32.16 -8.06
N GLY A 196 9.16 31.90 -8.47
CA GLY A 196 10.08 32.90 -8.97
C GLY A 196 10.66 33.85 -7.91
N LYS A 197 10.46 33.60 -6.61
CA LYS A 197 10.93 34.45 -5.51
C LYS A 197 12.17 33.91 -4.78
N ALA A 198 12.86 32.91 -5.34
CA ALA A 198 14.04 32.32 -4.69
C ALA A 198 15.14 33.37 -4.40
N GLN A 199 15.40 34.26 -5.37
CA GLN A 199 16.40 35.32 -5.21
C GLN A 199 16.02 36.40 -4.19
N ASN A 200 14.76 36.46 -3.75
CA ASN A 200 14.31 37.41 -2.74
C ASN A 200 14.71 36.97 -1.32
N GLY A 201 15.19 35.73 -1.18
CA GLY A 201 15.74 35.22 0.07
C GLY A 201 14.90 34.11 0.70
N PHE A 202 15.59 33.10 1.22
CA PHE A 202 15.03 32.10 2.12
C PHE A 202 16.07 31.63 3.15
N LYS A 203 15.62 30.91 4.16
CA LYS A 203 16.41 30.24 5.19
C LYS A 203 15.95 28.81 5.39
N ILE A 204 16.77 28.02 6.07
CA ILE A 204 16.44 26.68 6.52
C ILE A 204 16.30 26.71 8.05
N THR A 205 15.25 26.10 8.60
CA THR A 205 15.13 25.90 10.06
C THR A 205 14.91 24.42 10.36
N TYR A 206 15.38 23.94 11.51
CA TYR A 206 15.23 22.55 11.95
C TYR A 206 13.95 22.33 12.76
N THR A 207 13.31 23.42 13.19
CA THR A 207 12.07 23.45 13.95
C THR A 207 11.06 24.40 13.30
N GLY A 208 9.78 24.16 13.57
CA GLY A 208 8.70 25.04 13.11
C GLY A 208 8.67 26.35 13.91
N GLY A 209 9.47 27.33 13.50
CA GLY A 209 9.53 28.66 14.11
C GLY A 209 10.94 29.26 14.04
N TRP A 210 11.05 30.54 14.41
CA TRP A 210 12.33 31.23 14.54
C TRP A 210 12.92 30.98 15.93
N ASN A 211 13.52 29.81 16.13
CA ASN A 211 13.98 29.34 17.44
C ASN A 211 15.51 29.43 17.63
N GLY A 212 16.20 30.18 16.75
CA GLY A 212 17.67 30.32 16.77
C GLY A 212 18.43 29.14 16.17
N ASP A 213 17.73 28.25 15.47
CA ASP A 213 18.25 27.12 14.70
C ASP A 213 18.32 27.42 13.19
N ASP A 214 18.04 28.65 12.79
CA ASP A 214 18.00 29.04 11.38
C ASP A 214 19.41 29.14 10.79
N ILE A 215 19.56 28.57 9.60
CA ILE A 215 20.76 28.68 8.79
C ILE A 215 20.41 29.32 7.44
N GLY A 216 21.38 30.06 6.93
CA GLY A 216 21.31 30.71 5.64
C GLY A 216 22.65 30.58 4.95
N THR A 217 23.17 31.63 4.34
CA THR A 217 24.50 31.60 3.72
C THR A 217 25.24 32.92 3.90
N ASN A 218 26.56 32.83 3.94
CA ASN A 218 27.48 33.98 3.85
C ASN A 218 28.30 33.93 2.54
N ASP A 219 28.09 32.91 1.71
CA ASP A 219 28.76 32.80 0.41
C ASP A 219 28.30 33.93 -0.52
N ALA A 220 29.21 34.39 -1.38
CA ALA A 220 28.91 35.41 -2.39
C ALA A 220 28.58 34.80 -3.77
N ALA A 221 28.81 33.50 -3.97
CA ALA A 221 28.63 32.83 -5.25
C ALA A 221 28.32 31.33 -5.07
N ILE A 222 27.62 30.76 -6.05
CA ILE A 222 27.40 29.32 -6.16
C ILE A 222 28.63 28.67 -6.78
N VAL A 223 29.13 27.58 -6.18
CA VAL A 223 30.21 26.76 -6.73
C VAL A 223 29.69 25.33 -6.92
N ASN A 224 29.78 24.79 -8.14
CA ASN A 224 29.29 23.44 -8.46
C ASN A 224 27.84 23.16 -8.00
N ASN A 225 26.94 24.13 -8.25
CA ASN A 225 25.54 24.11 -7.79
C ASN A 225 25.34 24.10 -6.26
N LYS A 226 26.38 24.39 -5.48
CA LYS A 226 26.36 24.38 -4.01
C LYS A 226 26.72 25.73 -3.41
N ILE A 227 26.23 25.92 -2.19
CA ILE A 227 26.64 26.98 -1.26
C ILE A 227 26.88 26.36 0.11
N LYS A 228 27.76 26.94 0.92
CA LYS A 228 27.84 26.67 2.35
C LYS A 228 26.61 27.24 3.03
N VAL A 229 26.06 26.49 3.98
CA VAL A 229 24.96 26.96 4.83
C VAL A 229 25.31 26.89 6.32
N GLU A 230 25.09 28.00 7.00
CA GLU A 230 25.51 28.24 8.38
C GLU A 230 24.67 29.38 8.99
N PRO A 231 24.74 29.64 10.30
CA PRO A 231 24.14 30.86 10.86
C PRO A 231 24.63 32.10 10.10
N GLY A 232 23.72 32.78 9.43
CA GLY A 232 24.09 33.79 8.44
C GLY A 232 22.90 34.50 7.77
N GLY A 233 23.23 35.23 6.71
CA GLY A 233 22.26 35.98 5.91
C GLY A 233 21.31 35.08 5.11
N ASN A 234 20.32 35.70 4.44
CA ASN A 234 19.37 34.96 3.62
C ASN A 234 20.05 34.29 2.42
N ILE A 235 19.58 33.11 2.04
CA ILE A 235 19.97 32.45 0.79
C ILE A 235 19.23 33.12 -0.36
N SER A 236 19.96 33.89 -1.18
CA SER A 236 19.44 34.61 -2.36
C SER A 236 20.18 34.28 -3.65
N LEU A 237 21.21 33.42 -3.57
CA LEU A 237 22.07 33.09 -4.71
C LEU A 237 21.40 32.19 -5.75
N PHE A 238 20.41 31.38 -5.34
CA PHE A 238 19.68 30.50 -6.25
C PHE A 238 18.57 31.25 -7.00
N ASN A 239 18.39 30.88 -8.27
CA ASN A 239 17.29 31.31 -9.13
C ASN A 239 16.47 30.10 -9.61
N GLY A 240 15.21 30.32 -9.94
CA GLY A 240 14.29 29.29 -10.46
C GLY A 240 12.91 29.30 -9.80
N SER A 241 11.92 28.76 -10.51
CA SER A 241 10.55 28.67 -10.02
C SER A 241 10.35 27.48 -9.07
N ILE A 242 10.91 26.32 -9.42
CA ILE A 242 10.78 25.08 -8.66
C ILE A 242 12.14 24.37 -8.67
N MET A 243 12.65 23.99 -7.50
CA MET A 243 13.97 23.40 -7.35
C MET A 243 13.93 22.12 -6.53
N TYR A 244 14.71 21.12 -6.93
CA TYR A 244 15.07 20.01 -6.06
C TYR A 244 16.34 20.40 -5.32
N LEU A 245 16.24 20.53 -4.01
CA LEU A 245 17.32 20.94 -3.14
C LEU A 245 17.79 19.76 -2.28
N LYS A 246 19.09 19.71 -2.00
CA LYS A 246 19.69 18.73 -1.10
C LYS A 246 20.60 19.43 -0.10
N LEU A 247 20.27 19.31 1.17
CA LEU A 247 21.08 19.74 2.31
C LEU A 247 21.99 18.58 2.74
N ASP A 248 23.29 18.82 2.73
CA ASP A 248 24.28 17.97 3.40
C ASP A 248 24.45 18.46 4.84
N ASN A 249 24.00 17.65 5.80
CA ASN A 249 23.93 17.96 7.23
C ASN A 249 24.94 17.18 8.08
N ARG A 250 25.83 16.39 7.47
CA ARG A 250 26.75 15.47 8.15
C ARG A 250 27.76 16.17 9.06
N ASP A 251 28.25 17.34 8.64
CA ASP A 251 29.15 18.18 9.42
C ASP A 251 28.47 19.53 9.71
N PRO A 252 27.98 19.78 10.94
CA PRO A 252 27.34 21.04 11.31
C PRO A 252 28.16 22.30 11.04
N ASN A 253 29.49 22.20 10.93
CA ASN A 253 30.36 23.35 10.65
C ASN A 253 30.58 23.60 9.15
N ASN A 254 30.30 22.61 8.30
CA ASN A 254 30.56 22.61 6.86
C ASN A 254 29.37 22.10 6.04
N ARG A 255 28.15 22.40 6.47
CA ARG A 255 26.93 22.04 5.74
C ARG A 255 26.90 22.73 4.38
N THR A 256 26.30 22.05 3.41
CA THR A 256 26.09 22.63 2.08
C THR A 256 24.65 22.44 1.62
N LEU A 257 24.14 23.41 0.86
CA LEU A 257 22.89 23.28 0.14
C LEU A 257 23.19 23.20 -1.35
N GLU A 258 22.74 22.12 -1.99
CA GLU A 258 22.89 21.85 -3.40
C GLU A 258 21.58 22.07 -4.15
N ARG A 259 21.63 22.80 -5.27
CA ARG A 259 20.55 22.82 -6.27
C ARG A 259 20.78 21.70 -7.27
N VAL A 260 20.13 20.56 -7.03
CA VAL A 260 20.27 19.36 -7.85
C VAL A 260 19.55 19.51 -9.19
N LYS A 261 18.35 20.09 -9.19
CA LYS A 261 17.52 20.24 -10.39
C LYS A 261 16.66 21.50 -10.31
N THR A 262 16.35 22.08 -11.45
CA THR A 262 15.39 23.19 -11.59
C THR A 262 14.38 22.82 -12.66
N ILE A 263 13.09 23.10 -12.39
CA ILE A 263 12.01 23.04 -13.37
C ILE A 263 11.21 24.34 -13.33
N SER A 264 10.52 24.66 -14.42
CA SER A 264 9.80 25.93 -14.55
C SER A 264 8.30 25.79 -14.35
N ARG A 265 7.73 24.65 -14.74
CA ARG A 265 6.28 24.39 -14.67
C ARG A 265 5.96 22.91 -14.50
N ILE A 266 4.72 22.63 -14.12
CA ILE A 266 4.15 21.28 -14.06
C ILE A 266 2.86 21.26 -14.88
N GLY A 267 2.74 20.27 -15.75
CA GLY A 267 1.61 20.09 -16.64
C GLY A 267 0.90 18.76 -16.42
N LEU A 268 -0.39 18.74 -16.71
CA LEU A 268 -1.21 17.55 -16.88
C LEU A 268 -1.31 17.22 -18.37
N ILE A 269 -1.03 15.97 -18.72
CA ILE A 269 -1.03 15.46 -20.09
C ILE A 269 -1.71 14.09 -20.16
N GLY A 270 -2.28 13.73 -21.30
CA GLY A 270 -2.74 12.37 -21.58
C GLY A 270 -3.97 12.34 -22.46
N SER A 271 -4.39 11.16 -22.90
CA SER A 271 -5.54 10.98 -23.81
C SER A 271 -6.86 11.56 -23.29
N ALA A 272 -7.00 11.71 -21.97
CA ALA A 272 -8.14 12.35 -21.35
C ALA A 272 -8.10 13.89 -21.40
N THR A 273 -6.93 14.49 -21.62
CA THR A 273 -6.70 15.95 -21.58
C THR A 273 -7.05 16.63 -22.93
N PRO A 274 -7.20 17.97 -22.96
CA PRO A 274 -7.55 18.68 -24.19
C PRO A 274 -6.60 18.45 -25.37
N ASN A 275 -5.30 18.27 -25.10
CA ASN A 275 -4.25 18.14 -26.12
C ASN A 275 -3.73 16.70 -26.28
N ASP A 276 -4.39 15.70 -25.69
CA ASP A 276 -3.96 14.31 -25.72
C ASP A 276 -2.51 14.16 -25.19
N TRP A 277 -1.68 13.32 -25.81
CA TRP A 277 -0.24 13.19 -25.53
C TRP A 277 0.63 14.24 -26.23
N ASN A 278 0.06 15.37 -26.67
CA ASN A 278 0.79 16.46 -27.32
C ASN A 278 0.99 17.68 -26.40
N SER A 279 2.04 18.45 -26.66
CA SER A 279 2.30 19.73 -26.02
C SER A 279 1.50 20.88 -26.67
N PRO A 280 1.22 21.98 -25.96
CA PRO A 280 1.52 22.20 -24.55
C PRO A 280 0.60 21.39 -23.63
N ASP A 281 1.11 21.04 -22.45
CA ASP A 281 0.34 20.37 -21.41
C ASP A 281 -0.69 21.35 -20.81
N THR A 282 -1.69 20.83 -20.11
CA THR A 282 -2.55 21.67 -19.27
C THR A 282 -1.76 22.10 -18.04
N GLU A 283 -1.38 23.37 -17.96
CA GLU A 283 -0.53 23.88 -16.88
C GLU A 283 -1.26 23.88 -15.52
N LEU A 284 -0.55 23.45 -14.46
CA LEU A 284 -1.00 23.58 -13.09
C LEU A 284 -0.32 24.77 -12.42
N VAL A 285 -1.11 25.60 -11.76
CA VAL A 285 -0.64 26.84 -11.12
C VAL A 285 -0.34 26.58 -9.65
N PHE A 286 0.83 27.05 -9.18
CA PHE A 286 1.22 26.92 -7.78
C PHE A 286 0.42 27.88 -6.89
N ASN A 287 -0.17 27.35 -5.81
CA ASN A 287 -0.86 28.11 -4.78
C ASN A 287 0.01 28.20 -3.52
N GLU A 288 0.59 29.38 -3.26
CA GLU A 288 1.48 29.66 -2.11
C GLU A 288 0.80 29.60 -0.73
N ASN A 289 -0.52 29.46 -0.67
CA ASN A 289 -1.25 29.31 0.59
C ASN A 289 -1.41 27.84 0.97
N THR A 290 -1.47 26.96 -0.03
CA THR A 290 -1.70 25.51 0.16
C THR A 290 -0.49 24.66 -0.21
N ASN A 291 0.54 25.25 -0.83
CA ASN A 291 1.70 24.57 -1.39
C ASN A 291 1.33 23.46 -2.40
N LYS A 292 0.28 23.70 -3.18
CA LYS A 292 -0.28 22.77 -4.17
C LYS A 292 -0.27 23.38 -5.56
N PHE A 293 -0.08 22.55 -6.56
CA PHE A 293 -0.28 22.90 -7.96
C PHE A 293 -1.71 22.55 -8.36
N GLU A 294 -2.46 23.49 -8.92
CA GLU A 294 -3.90 23.33 -9.16
C GLU A 294 -4.28 23.73 -10.59
N ALA A 295 -5.24 23.00 -11.16
CA ALA A 295 -5.90 23.35 -12.42
C ALA A 295 -7.36 22.91 -12.39
N THR A 296 -8.24 23.62 -13.09
CA THR A 296 -9.58 23.11 -13.41
C THR A 296 -9.58 22.67 -14.86
N VAL A 297 -9.91 21.40 -15.12
CA VAL A 297 -9.83 20.80 -16.45
C VAL A 297 -11.03 19.89 -16.71
N THR A 298 -11.57 19.96 -17.91
CA THR A 298 -12.55 18.98 -18.40
C THR A 298 -11.80 17.82 -19.05
N LEU A 299 -11.97 16.63 -18.49
CA LEU A 299 -11.37 15.38 -18.94
C LEU A 299 -12.39 14.53 -19.69
N LYS A 300 -11.88 13.69 -20.60
CA LYS A 300 -12.61 12.58 -21.23
C LYS A 300 -12.27 11.28 -20.50
N ASP A 301 -13.01 10.20 -20.81
CA ASP A 301 -12.55 8.86 -20.46
C ASP A 301 -11.19 8.61 -21.11
N GLY A 302 -10.21 8.16 -20.32
CA GLY A 302 -8.87 7.94 -20.82
C GLY A 302 -7.83 7.94 -19.71
N GLU A 303 -6.66 8.47 -20.03
CA GLU A 303 -5.49 8.43 -19.16
C GLU A 303 -4.85 9.81 -19.01
N ILE A 304 -4.21 10.02 -17.85
CA ILE A 304 -3.41 11.20 -17.54
C ILE A 304 -2.04 10.84 -16.94
N LYS A 305 -1.12 11.79 -17.00
CA LYS A 305 0.14 11.88 -16.24
C LYS A 305 0.45 13.33 -15.91
N PHE A 306 1.38 13.54 -14.99
CA PHE A 306 1.99 14.83 -14.71
C PHE A 306 3.40 14.86 -15.27
N ARG A 307 3.84 15.98 -15.86
CA ARG A 307 5.25 16.13 -16.25
C ARG A 307 5.74 17.56 -16.11
N ALA A 308 7.04 17.69 -15.90
CA ALA A 308 7.71 18.97 -15.81
C ALA A 308 8.04 19.51 -17.20
N ASP A 309 7.91 20.83 -17.38
CA ASP A 309 8.44 21.56 -18.54
C ASP A 309 7.96 21.08 -19.93
N ASN A 310 6.80 20.44 -20.02
CA ASN A 310 6.29 19.76 -21.22
C ASN A 310 7.25 18.69 -21.77
N ASP A 311 8.11 18.14 -20.92
CA ASP A 311 9.17 17.20 -21.28
C ASP A 311 9.03 15.88 -20.54
N TRP A 312 9.48 14.79 -21.17
CA TRP A 312 9.39 13.46 -20.60
C TRP A 312 10.49 13.15 -19.57
N GLY A 313 11.55 13.96 -19.50
CA GLY A 313 12.70 13.73 -18.61
C GLY A 313 12.37 13.78 -17.11
N LEU A 314 11.29 14.43 -16.71
CA LEU A 314 10.73 14.33 -15.36
C LEU A 314 9.21 14.29 -15.43
N ASN A 315 8.65 13.12 -15.14
CA ASN A 315 7.22 12.88 -15.16
C ASN A 315 6.81 12.00 -13.99
N TRP A 316 5.54 12.08 -13.61
CA TRP A 316 4.94 11.36 -12.51
C TRP A 316 3.65 10.69 -12.99
N GLY A 317 3.49 9.44 -12.59
CA GLY A 317 2.32 8.63 -12.92
C GLY A 317 1.94 7.77 -11.72
N LYS A 318 1.02 6.82 -11.94
CA LYS A 318 0.58 5.93 -10.87
C LYS A 318 1.77 5.19 -10.25
N PHE A 319 1.74 5.05 -8.94
CA PHE A 319 2.61 4.13 -8.22
C PHE A 319 2.31 2.67 -8.62
N ASP A 320 3.30 1.80 -8.42
CA ASP A 320 3.09 0.37 -8.52
C ASP A 320 2.35 -0.12 -7.27
N VAL A 321 1.19 -0.75 -7.44
CA VAL A 321 0.40 -1.37 -6.37
C VAL A 321 1.21 -2.37 -5.53
N SER A 322 2.31 -2.90 -6.07
CA SER A 322 3.23 -3.78 -5.34
C SER A 322 4.13 -3.06 -4.32
N ALA A 323 4.23 -1.73 -4.38
CA ALA A 323 5.12 -0.93 -3.54
C ALA A 323 4.51 -0.51 -2.18
N GLY A 324 3.29 -0.98 -1.85
CA GLY A 324 2.62 -0.68 -0.58
C GLY A 324 2.31 0.81 -0.36
N LYS A 325 2.27 1.60 -1.45
CA LYS A 325 2.02 3.03 -1.42
C LYS A 325 0.52 3.33 -1.45
N ASN A 326 0.15 4.53 -1.01
CA ASN A 326 -1.20 5.04 -1.06
C ASN A 326 -1.63 5.26 -2.53
N PRO A 327 -2.90 4.95 -2.92
CA PRO A 327 -3.42 5.17 -4.28
C PRO A 327 -3.20 6.57 -4.87
N ASP A 328 -3.11 7.57 -4.00
CA ASP A 328 -2.99 8.98 -4.36
C ASP A 328 -1.52 9.40 -4.52
N GLN A 329 -0.56 8.53 -4.19
CA GLN A 329 0.87 8.78 -4.37
C GLN A 329 1.30 8.49 -5.81
N LEU A 330 2.27 9.26 -6.26
CA LEU A 330 2.81 9.22 -7.61
C LEU A 330 4.26 8.75 -7.60
N ASN A 331 4.60 7.96 -8.62
CA ASN A 331 5.96 7.48 -8.83
C ASN A 331 6.61 8.26 -9.99
N PRO A 332 7.84 8.76 -9.83
CA PRO A 332 8.63 9.24 -10.95
C PRO A 332 8.73 8.18 -12.06
N GLY A 333 8.37 8.54 -13.29
CA GLY A 333 8.32 7.60 -14.41
C GLY A 333 7.21 6.56 -14.31
N GLY A 334 6.29 6.66 -13.34
CA GLY A 334 5.18 5.72 -13.11
C GLY A 334 4.24 5.60 -14.31
N GLY A 335 3.37 4.58 -14.29
CA GLY A 335 2.42 4.34 -15.39
C GLY A 335 1.34 5.41 -15.52
N ASN A 336 0.53 5.32 -16.56
CA ASN A 336 -0.60 6.22 -16.77
C ASN A 336 -1.69 6.04 -15.68
N ILE A 337 -2.40 7.11 -15.37
CA ILE A 337 -3.52 7.15 -14.40
C ILE A 337 -4.82 7.17 -15.19
N ALA A 338 -5.67 6.16 -15.01
CA ALA A 338 -6.97 6.11 -15.66
C ALA A 338 -7.94 7.10 -15.01
N VAL A 339 -8.72 7.80 -15.84
CA VAL A 339 -9.73 8.77 -15.42
C VAL A 339 -11.01 8.61 -16.25
N THR A 340 -12.12 9.06 -15.68
CA THR A 340 -13.42 9.14 -16.36
C THR A 340 -13.71 10.55 -16.82
N ALA A 341 -14.64 10.70 -17.75
CA ALA A 341 -15.09 12.00 -18.23
C ALA A 341 -15.72 12.83 -17.11
N GLY A 342 -15.40 14.13 -17.09
CA GLY A 342 -15.90 15.06 -16.09
C GLY A 342 -15.07 16.33 -16.01
N THR A 343 -15.59 17.35 -15.33
CA THR A 343 -14.80 18.55 -14.99
C THR A 343 -14.21 18.36 -13.61
N TYR A 344 -12.89 18.44 -13.50
CA TYR A 344 -12.17 18.20 -12.25
C TYR A 344 -11.38 19.42 -11.82
N LYS A 345 -11.38 19.70 -10.52
CA LYS A 345 -10.26 20.40 -9.88
C LYS A 345 -9.15 19.36 -9.65
N VAL A 346 -8.07 19.51 -10.38
CA VAL A 346 -6.85 18.71 -10.27
C VAL A 346 -5.93 19.38 -9.28
N VAL A 347 -5.42 18.61 -8.33
CA VAL A 347 -4.48 19.06 -7.31
C VAL A 347 -3.27 18.16 -7.34
N PHE A 348 -2.07 18.72 -7.42
CA PHE A 348 -0.81 18.01 -7.35
C PHE A 348 0.07 18.58 -6.22
N THR A 349 0.45 17.73 -5.27
CA THR A 349 1.28 18.09 -4.13
C THR A 349 2.70 17.58 -4.36
N LEU A 350 3.59 18.45 -4.82
CA LEU A 350 4.96 18.10 -5.15
C LEU A 350 5.88 18.03 -3.91
N ASN A 351 5.68 18.89 -2.90
CA ASN A 351 6.51 18.93 -1.69
C ASN A 351 6.15 17.78 -0.74
N LYS A 352 6.51 16.56 -1.16
CA LYS A 352 6.46 15.31 -0.40
C LYS A 352 7.61 14.41 -0.89
N VAL A 353 7.95 13.39 -0.10
CA VAL A 353 8.91 12.35 -0.54
C VAL A 353 8.35 11.58 -1.73
N ASP A 354 7.10 11.12 -1.61
CA ASP A 354 6.31 10.63 -2.74
C ASP A 354 5.24 11.69 -3.04
N PRO A 355 5.32 12.41 -4.18
CA PRO A 355 4.30 13.39 -4.57
C PRO A 355 2.92 12.76 -4.63
N THR A 356 1.87 13.55 -4.39
CA THR A 356 0.48 13.06 -4.44
C THR A 356 -0.38 13.87 -5.39
N TYR A 357 -1.51 13.30 -5.80
CA TYR A 357 -2.54 14.01 -6.56
C TYR A 357 -3.94 13.78 -5.99
N GLU A 358 -4.85 14.70 -6.30
CA GLU A 358 -6.28 14.58 -6.05
C GLU A 358 -7.04 15.02 -7.30
N LEU A 359 -8.10 14.29 -7.64
CA LEU A 359 -9.06 14.67 -8.69
C LEU A 359 -10.42 14.88 -8.02
N ILE A 360 -10.84 16.14 -7.93
CA ILE A 360 -12.11 16.50 -7.31
C ILE A 360 -13.09 16.79 -8.44
N LEU A 361 -14.05 15.88 -8.66
CA LEU A 361 -15.11 16.09 -9.63
C LEU A 361 -15.93 17.31 -9.18
N LEU A 362 -16.10 18.26 -10.09
CA LEU A 362 -16.94 19.43 -9.88
C LEU A 362 -18.31 19.11 -10.48
N ASP A 363 -19.34 19.11 -9.64
CA ASP A 363 -20.72 19.03 -10.11
C ASP A 363 -21.01 20.30 -10.93
N ASN A 364 -21.45 20.13 -12.18
CA ASN A 364 -21.87 21.24 -13.04
C ASN A 364 -23.25 21.75 -12.63
#